data_AF-A0A194Q7H7-F1
#
_entry.id   AF-A0A194Q7H7-F1
#
_cell.length_a   1.000
_cell.length_b   1.000
_cell.length_c   1.000
_cell.angle_alpha   90.00
_cell.angle_beta   90.00
_cell.angle_gamma   90.00
#
_symmetry.space_group_name_H-M   'P 1'
#
loop_
_entity.id
_entity.type
_entity.pdbx_description
1 polymer ?
#
loop_
_entity_poly.entity_id
_entity_poly.type
_entity_poly.pdbx_seq_one_letter_code
_entity_poly.pdbx_strand_id
1 'polypeptide(L)'
;MAKEDTTVSKFTFDEVFIYAKINWLNTETNVFQIKIYDDTNTWSGSFSNELAEKCRNVVLENEEDYYRHIKICLSCPNDKYVYDFKVSENTATFKWKINFKGASAKLVHGYVILNKDAVTESKNALIDCLINENTLQKKDIERCDLRLKEMALEIDGLKEELSKFAETKIAMEDCLYGKFVSILNTKKSRIQFLEDQLKKYETI
;
A
#
# COMPACT_ATOMS: atom_id res chain seq x y z
N MET A 1 6.09 -16.14 -9.23
CA MET A 1 4.79 -15.95 -9.92
C MET A 1 4.35 -14.54 -9.66
N ALA A 2 4.26 -13.70 -10.70
CA ALA A 2 3.67 -12.37 -10.56
C ALA A 2 2.22 -12.56 -10.08
N LYS A 3 1.83 -11.84 -9.03
CA LYS A 3 0.45 -11.86 -8.53
C LYS A 3 -0.43 -11.35 -9.67
N GLU A 4 -1.36 -12.16 -10.17
CA GLU A 4 -2.34 -11.73 -11.15
C GLU A 4 -3.14 -10.58 -10.53
N ASP A 5 -2.90 -9.37 -11.00
CA ASP A 5 -3.57 -8.18 -10.49
C ASP A 5 -4.93 -8.12 -11.17
N THR A 6 -5.94 -8.66 -10.50
CA THR A 6 -7.32 -8.68 -10.96
C THR A 6 -8.14 -7.71 -10.12
N THR A 7 -8.93 -6.88 -10.79
CA THR A 7 -9.87 -5.96 -10.14
C THR A 7 -11.27 -6.21 -10.64
N VAL A 8 -12.24 -6.11 -9.74
CA VAL A 8 -13.66 -6.25 -10.08
C VAL A 8 -14.36 -4.96 -9.67
N SER A 9 -15.03 -4.34 -10.64
CA SER A 9 -15.67 -3.05 -10.49
C SER A 9 -17.13 -3.10 -10.88
N LYS A 10 -17.94 -2.36 -10.14
CA LYS A 10 -19.36 -2.15 -10.43
C LYS A 10 -19.53 -0.79 -11.09
N PHE A 11 -20.17 -0.77 -12.26
CA PHE A 11 -20.53 0.46 -12.97
C PHE A 11 -22.05 0.59 -13.04
N THR A 12 -22.54 1.83 -12.96
CA THR A 12 -23.99 2.14 -12.95
C THR A 12 -24.33 2.99 -14.18
N PHE A 13 -25.33 2.57 -14.95
CA PHE A 13 -25.82 3.22 -16.16
C PHE A 13 -27.35 3.29 -16.10
N ASP A 14 -27.93 4.47 -15.98
CA ASP A 14 -29.40 4.67 -16.04
C ASP A 14 -30.21 3.60 -15.27
N GLU A 15 -29.83 3.38 -14.00
CA GLU A 15 -30.41 2.38 -13.07
C GLU A 15 -30.08 0.90 -13.32
N VAL A 16 -29.31 0.61 -14.37
CA VAL A 16 -28.75 -0.73 -14.65
C VAL A 16 -27.32 -0.82 -14.11
N PHE A 17 -26.97 -1.97 -13.55
CA PHE A 17 -25.62 -2.25 -13.08
C PHE A 17 -24.93 -3.26 -13.98
N ILE A 18 -23.68 -3.00 -14.31
CA ILE A 18 -22.80 -4.00 -14.92
C ILE A 18 -21.59 -4.23 -14.03
N TYR A 19 -21.05 -5.43 -14.09
CA TYR A 19 -19.82 -5.78 -13.39
C TYR A 19 -18.73 -6.00 -14.42
N ALA A 20 -17.55 -5.43 -14.18
CA ALA A 20 -16.37 -5.69 -14.99
C ALA A 20 -15.30 -6.39 -14.15
N LYS A 21 -14.80 -7.51 -14.65
CA LYS A 21 -13.57 -8.15 -14.19
C LYS A 21 -12.43 -7.72 -15.11
N ILE A 22 -11.38 -7.17 -14.53
CA ILE A 22 -10.26 -6.58 -15.25
C ILE A 22 -8.98 -7.25 -14.76
N ASN A 23 -8.29 -7.92 -15.68
CA ASN A 23 -7.02 -8.58 -15.43
C ASN A 23 -5.91 -7.69 -15.98
N TRP A 24 -5.13 -7.07 -15.10
CA TRP A 24 -4.00 -6.21 -15.45
C TRP A 24 -2.82 -7.08 -15.84
N LEU A 25 -2.52 -7.14 -17.13
CA LEU A 25 -1.48 -8.03 -17.68
C LEU A 25 -0.14 -7.32 -17.77
N ASN A 26 -0.12 -6.03 -18.13
CA ASN A 26 1.08 -5.23 -18.39
C ASN A 26 2.11 -5.98 -19.26
N THR A 27 1.64 -6.64 -20.32
CA THR A 27 2.50 -7.33 -21.28
C THR A 27 2.94 -6.38 -22.38
N GLU A 28 3.87 -6.82 -23.24
CA GLU A 28 4.33 -6.06 -24.40
C GLU A 28 3.19 -5.70 -25.37
N THR A 29 2.11 -6.48 -25.40
CA THR A 29 0.99 -6.29 -26.33
C THR A 29 -0.26 -5.71 -25.69
N ASN A 30 -0.54 -6.05 -24.42
CA ASN A 30 -1.78 -5.70 -23.75
C ASN A 30 -1.53 -5.12 -22.36
N VAL A 31 -2.22 -4.03 -22.07
CA VAL A 31 -2.26 -3.42 -20.74
C VAL A 31 -3.15 -4.27 -19.83
N PHE A 32 -4.37 -4.56 -20.28
CA PHE A 32 -5.33 -5.37 -19.53
C PHE A 32 -6.30 -6.10 -20.44
N GLN A 33 -6.91 -7.15 -19.88
CA GLN A 33 -8.11 -7.79 -20.42
C GLN A 33 -9.30 -7.43 -19.54
N ILE A 34 -10.45 -7.23 -20.17
CA ILE A 34 -11.69 -6.88 -19.49
C ILE A 34 -12.80 -7.83 -19.91
N LYS A 35 -13.57 -8.27 -18.92
CA LYS A 35 -14.79 -9.06 -19.08
C LYS A 35 -15.94 -8.35 -18.38
N ILE A 36 -17.01 -8.05 -19.11
CA ILE A 36 -18.20 -7.38 -18.60
C ILE A 36 -19.36 -8.36 -18.52
N TYR A 37 -20.11 -8.29 -17.43
CA TYR A 37 -21.31 -9.08 -17.15
C TYR A 37 -22.53 -8.15 -17.13
N ASP A 38 -23.41 -8.26 -18.13
CA ASP A 38 -24.60 -7.41 -18.32
C ASP A 38 -25.93 -8.17 -18.08
N ASP A 39 -26.04 -8.85 -16.94
CA ASP A 39 -27.20 -9.70 -16.50
C ASP A 39 -27.54 -10.90 -17.40
N THR A 40 -27.43 -10.75 -18.71
CA THR A 40 -27.89 -11.68 -19.74
C THR A 40 -26.72 -12.23 -20.55
N ASN A 41 -25.67 -11.44 -20.77
CA ASN A 41 -24.52 -11.82 -21.58
C ASN A 41 -23.20 -11.56 -20.86
N THR A 42 -22.13 -12.07 -21.47
CA THR A 42 -20.76 -11.80 -21.08
C THR A 42 -20.03 -11.25 -22.29
N TRP A 43 -19.22 -10.22 -22.07
CA TRP A 43 -18.49 -9.51 -23.11
C TRP A 43 -17.01 -9.48 -22.78
N SER A 44 -16.17 -9.97 -23.68
CA SER A 44 -14.71 -9.96 -23.49
C SER A 44 -14.02 -9.04 -24.47
N GLY A 45 -12.96 -8.37 -24.01
CA GLY A 45 -12.05 -7.64 -24.88
C GLY A 45 -10.72 -7.34 -24.19
N SER A 46 -9.83 -6.72 -24.95
CA SER A 46 -8.51 -6.34 -24.46
C SER A 46 -8.19 -4.89 -24.81
N PHE A 47 -7.37 -4.27 -23.97
CA PHE A 47 -6.84 -2.95 -24.19
C PHE A 47 -5.35 -3.07 -24.51
N SER A 48 -5.00 -2.88 -25.78
CA SER A 48 -3.63 -3.01 -26.26
C SER A 48 -2.79 -1.77 -25.94
N ASN A 49 -1.46 -1.93 -25.90
CA ASN A 49 -0.55 -0.80 -25.73
C ASN A 49 -0.68 0.22 -26.88
N GLU A 50 -0.92 -0.24 -28.11
CA GLU A 50 -1.17 0.66 -29.25
C GLU A 50 -2.41 1.52 -29.05
N LEU A 51 -3.50 0.93 -28.52
CA LEU A 51 -4.73 1.67 -28.25
C LEU A 51 -4.54 2.63 -27.06
N ALA A 52 -3.78 2.20 -26.05
CA ALA A 52 -3.38 3.03 -24.93
C ALA A 52 -2.61 4.26 -25.39
N GLU A 53 -1.61 4.09 -26.26
CA GLU A 53 -0.82 5.19 -26.82
C GLU A 53 -1.68 6.15 -27.64
N LYS A 54 -2.56 5.63 -28.51
CA LYS A 54 -3.51 6.46 -29.28
C LYS A 54 -4.39 7.31 -28.38
N CYS A 55 -4.95 6.73 -27.32
CA CYS A 55 -5.81 7.45 -26.38
C CYS A 55 -4.99 8.45 -25.53
N ARG A 56 -3.81 8.06 -25.06
CA ARG A 56 -2.86 8.93 -24.33
C ARG A 56 -2.54 10.19 -25.13
N ASN A 57 -2.25 10.04 -26.42
CA ASN A 57 -1.91 11.16 -27.31
C ASN A 57 -3.07 12.15 -27.49
N VAL A 58 -4.33 11.71 -27.32
CA VAL A 58 -5.50 12.60 -27.35
C VAL A 58 -5.63 13.40 -26.05
N VAL A 59 -5.29 12.79 -24.91
CA VAL A 59 -5.41 13.44 -23.59
C VAL A 59 -4.15 14.17 -23.13
N LEU A 60 -3.05 14.04 -23.87
CA LEU A 60 -1.75 14.70 -23.63
C LEU A 60 -1.17 14.41 -22.23
N GLU A 61 -1.39 13.21 -21.70
CA GLU A 61 -0.84 12.75 -20.42
C GLU A 61 0.50 12.03 -20.64
N ASN A 62 1.40 12.08 -19.65
CA ASN A 62 2.58 11.23 -19.67
C ASN A 62 2.18 9.74 -19.48
N GLU A 63 3.06 8.84 -19.87
CA GLU A 63 2.77 7.40 -19.89
C GLU A 63 2.36 6.83 -18.53
N GLU A 64 3.18 7.10 -17.51
CA GLU A 64 3.01 6.55 -16.17
C GLU A 64 1.71 7.07 -15.52
N ASP A 65 1.44 8.37 -15.65
CA ASP A 65 0.23 8.99 -15.14
C ASP A 65 -1.01 8.48 -15.87
N TYR A 66 -0.93 8.30 -17.20
CA TYR A 66 -2.05 7.78 -17.99
C TYR A 66 -2.43 6.35 -17.55
N TYR A 67 -1.46 5.45 -17.40
CA TYR A 67 -1.73 4.10 -16.91
C TYR A 67 -2.24 4.08 -15.47
N ARG A 68 -1.67 4.92 -14.60
CA ARG A 68 -2.16 5.09 -13.22
C ARG A 68 -3.62 5.58 -13.20
N HIS A 69 -3.96 6.55 -14.05
CA HIS A 69 -5.32 7.08 -14.19
C HIS A 69 -6.29 6.04 -14.74
N ILE A 70 -5.91 5.26 -15.76
CA ILE A 70 -6.72 4.15 -16.27
C ILE A 70 -7.00 3.16 -15.14
N LYS A 71 -5.96 2.76 -14.41
CA LYS A 71 -6.10 1.80 -13.32
C LYS A 71 -7.04 2.29 -12.23
N ILE A 72 -6.87 3.53 -11.77
CA ILE A 72 -7.77 4.14 -10.78
C ILE A 72 -9.19 4.24 -11.31
N CYS A 73 -9.37 4.73 -12.53
CA CYS A 73 -10.67 4.89 -13.18
C CYS A 73 -11.43 3.54 -13.26
N LEU A 74 -10.74 2.48 -13.63
CA LEU A 74 -11.38 1.19 -13.88
C LEU A 74 -11.50 0.32 -12.63
N SER A 75 -10.61 0.46 -11.65
CA SER A 75 -10.67 -0.29 -10.38
C SER A 75 -11.49 0.40 -9.30
N CYS A 76 -11.61 1.74 -9.35
CA CYS A 76 -12.34 2.54 -8.37
C CYS A 76 -13.19 3.60 -9.09
N PRO A 77 -14.38 3.21 -9.61
CA PRO A 77 -15.28 4.15 -10.26
C PRO A 77 -15.59 5.34 -9.35
N ASN A 78 -15.43 6.56 -9.87
CA ASN A 78 -15.52 7.80 -9.10
C ASN A 78 -16.07 8.95 -9.95
N ASP A 79 -16.44 10.06 -9.31
CA ASP A 79 -17.12 11.19 -9.95
C ASP A 79 -16.29 11.95 -11.00
N LYS A 80 -14.96 11.71 -11.03
CA LYS A 80 -14.07 12.28 -12.05
C LYS A 80 -14.31 11.64 -13.42
N TYR A 81 -14.84 10.42 -13.46
CA TYR A 81 -15.05 9.69 -14.70
C TYR A 81 -16.53 9.40 -14.97
N VAL A 82 -16.89 9.44 -16.24
CA VAL A 82 -18.22 9.06 -16.73
C VAL A 82 -18.02 7.90 -17.69
N TYR A 83 -18.80 6.86 -17.51
CA TYR A 83 -18.70 5.65 -18.29
C TYR A 83 -19.86 5.60 -19.28
N ASP A 84 -19.59 5.08 -20.48
CA ASP A 84 -20.63 4.70 -21.44
C ASP A 84 -20.47 3.23 -21.81
N PHE A 85 -21.55 2.48 -21.78
CA PHE A 85 -21.59 1.10 -22.28
C PHE A 85 -22.67 1.01 -23.36
N LYS A 86 -22.25 0.73 -24.60
CA LYS A 86 -23.15 0.62 -25.75
C LYS A 86 -23.07 -0.78 -26.34
N VAL A 87 -24.17 -1.51 -26.25
CA VAL A 87 -24.31 -2.85 -26.83
C VAL A 87 -24.84 -2.76 -28.25
N SER A 88 -24.26 -3.54 -29.14
CA SER A 88 -24.72 -3.88 -30.49
C SER A 88 -24.74 -5.41 -30.61
N GLU A 89 -25.48 -5.98 -31.56
CA GLU A 89 -25.82 -7.42 -31.60
C GLU A 89 -24.75 -8.38 -31.04
N ASN A 90 -23.54 -8.38 -31.62
CA ASN A 90 -22.43 -9.22 -31.20
C ASN A 90 -21.21 -8.46 -30.67
N THR A 91 -21.29 -7.12 -30.57
CA THR A 91 -20.19 -6.28 -30.10
C THR A 91 -20.68 -5.24 -29.10
N ALA A 92 -19.88 -4.91 -28.10
CA ALA A 92 -20.17 -3.82 -27.19
C ALA A 92 -18.99 -2.86 -27.13
N THR A 93 -19.26 -1.58 -26.91
CA THR A 93 -18.20 -0.59 -26.68
C THR A 93 -18.32 -0.05 -25.27
N PHE A 94 -17.27 -0.24 -24.49
CA PHE A 94 -17.13 0.34 -23.17
C PHE A 94 -16.16 1.52 -23.23
N LYS A 95 -16.60 2.70 -22.78
CA LYS A 95 -15.80 3.93 -22.80
C LYS A 95 -15.74 4.54 -21.41
N TRP A 96 -14.61 5.13 -21.06
CA TRP A 96 -14.47 5.98 -19.89
C TRP A 96 -14.04 7.38 -20.33
N LYS A 97 -14.74 8.38 -19.82
CA LYS A 97 -14.55 9.80 -20.12
C LYS A 97 -14.12 10.53 -18.87
N ILE A 98 -13.16 11.42 -18.98
CA ILE A 98 -12.71 12.27 -17.88
C ILE A 98 -13.52 13.57 -17.86
N ASN A 99 -14.04 13.93 -16.69
CA ASN A 99 -14.65 15.22 -16.40
C ASN A 99 -13.57 16.19 -15.92
N PHE A 100 -13.50 17.37 -16.54
CA PHE A 100 -12.63 18.45 -16.07
C PHE A 100 -13.38 19.35 -15.10
N LYS A 101 -12.81 19.60 -13.92
CA LYS A 101 -13.42 20.48 -12.92
C LYS A 101 -13.64 21.87 -13.52
N GLY A 102 -14.89 22.34 -13.48
CA GLY A 102 -15.28 23.66 -13.98
C GLY A 102 -15.61 23.73 -15.47
N ALA A 103 -15.53 22.62 -16.22
CA ALA A 103 -15.97 22.54 -17.61
C ALA A 103 -17.10 21.52 -17.77
N SER A 104 -18.11 21.86 -18.59
CA SER A 104 -19.16 20.91 -19.00
C SER A 104 -18.65 19.88 -20.03
N ALA A 105 -17.45 20.08 -20.56
CA ALA A 105 -16.83 19.21 -21.56
C ALA A 105 -16.31 17.91 -20.93
N LYS A 106 -16.64 16.79 -21.57
CA LYS A 106 -16.14 15.46 -21.25
C LYS A 106 -15.23 14.99 -22.37
N LEU A 107 -14.03 14.51 -22.04
CA LEU A 107 -13.10 13.97 -23.03
C LEU A 107 -13.04 12.45 -22.89
N VAL A 108 -13.03 11.72 -24.00
CA VAL A 108 -12.83 10.27 -23.97
C VAL A 108 -11.38 9.99 -23.54
N HIS A 109 -11.22 9.41 -22.35
CA HIS A 109 -9.91 9.05 -21.81
C HIS A 109 -9.47 7.67 -22.30
N GLY A 110 -10.44 6.78 -22.60
CA GLY A 110 -10.18 5.56 -23.34
C GLY A 110 -11.43 4.75 -23.63
N TYR A 111 -11.25 3.67 -24.39
CA TYR A 111 -12.33 2.74 -24.72
C TYR A 111 -11.81 1.34 -25.03
N VAL A 112 -12.70 0.36 -24.94
CA VAL A 112 -12.47 -1.02 -25.38
C VAL A 112 -13.67 -1.46 -26.22
N ILE A 113 -13.38 -2.17 -27.31
CA ILE A 113 -14.37 -2.91 -28.08
C ILE A 113 -14.39 -4.34 -27.54
N LEU A 114 -15.58 -4.81 -27.22
CA LEU A 114 -15.84 -6.10 -26.60
C LEU A 114 -16.63 -6.95 -27.57
N ASN A 115 -16.37 -8.25 -27.57
CA ASN A 115 -17.14 -9.22 -28.32
C ASN A 115 -18.02 -10.01 -27.35
N LYS A 116 -19.20 -10.39 -27.80
CA LYS A 116 -20.07 -11.29 -27.04
C LYS A 116 -19.41 -12.66 -26.91
N ASP A 117 -19.31 -13.17 -25.69
CA ASP A 117 -18.77 -14.50 -25.45
C ASP A 117 -19.76 -15.56 -25.96
N ALA A 118 -19.23 -16.60 -26.62
CA ALA A 118 -20.05 -17.71 -27.12
C ALA A 118 -20.71 -18.51 -25.99
N VAL A 119 -20.03 -18.60 -24.84
CA VAL A 119 -20.55 -19.19 -23.61
C VAL A 119 -20.70 -18.07 -22.60
N THR A 120 -21.93 -17.77 -22.21
CA THR A 120 -22.20 -16.79 -21.16
C THR A 120 -21.73 -17.37 -19.83
N GLU A 121 -20.68 -16.77 -19.26
CA GLU A 121 -20.28 -17.07 -17.90
C GLU A 121 -21.34 -16.49 -16.96
N SER A 122 -21.90 -17.35 -16.10
CA SER A 122 -22.80 -16.91 -15.05
C SER A 122 -22.06 -15.95 -14.10
N LYS A 123 -22.78 -14.96 -13.58
CA LYS A 123 -22.34 -14.12 -12.46
C LYS A 123 -21.88 -14.96 -11.26
N ASN A 124 -22.32 -16.21 -11.13
CA ASN A 124 -21.85 -17.13 -10.11
C ASN A 124 -20.33 -17.33 -10.16
N ALA A 125 -19.73 -17.43 -11.36
CA ALA A 125 -18.27 -17.55 -11.48
C ALA A 125 -17.54 -16.31 -10.97
N LEU A 126 -18.12 -15.12 -11.16
CA LEU A 126 -17.60 -13.88 -10.59
C LEU A 126 -17.74 -13.87 -9.07
N ILE A 127 -18.88 -14.32 -8.54
CA ILE A 127 -19.12 -14.44 -7.10
C ILE A 127 -18.13 -15.42 -6.46
N ASP A 128 -17.92 -16.59 -7.05
CA ASP A 128 -16.97 -17.59 -6.57
C ASP A 128 -15.55 -17.03 -6.52
N CYS A 129 -15.16 -16.27 -7.55
CA CYS A 129 -13.88 -15.56 -7.59
C CYS A 129 -13.78 -14.54 -6.43
N LEU A 130 -14.82 -13.75 -6.20
CA LEU A 130 -14.85 -12.76 -5.11
C LEU A 130 -14.85 -13.42 -3.72
N ILE A 131 -15.53 -14.55 -3.54
CA ILE A 131 -15.53 -15.32 -2.28
C ILE A 131 -14.13 -15.87 -2.01
N ASN A 132 -13.46 -16.42 -3.03
CA ASN A 132 -12.11 -16.93 -2.88
C ASN A 132 -11.13 -15.82 -2.49
N GLU A 133 -11.16 -14.67 -3.19
CA GLU A 133 -10.33 -13.52 -2.86
C GLU A 133 -10.61 -12.99 -1.46
N ASN A 134 -11.88 -12.87 -1.05
CA ASN A 134 -12.24 -12.46 0.30
C ASN A 134 -11.70 -13.43 1.37
N THR A 135 -11.76 -14.73 1.10
CA THR A 135 -11.25 -15.78 1.99
C THR A 135 -9.73 -15.69 2.13
N LEU A 136 -9.01 -15.46 1.04
CA LEU A 136 -7.57 -15.24 1.05
C LEU A 136 -7.20 -13.97 1.83
N GLN A 137 -7.89 -12.86 1.56
CA GLN A 137 -7.67 -11.59 2.26
C GLN A 137 -7.92 -11.71 3.77
N LYS A 138 -8.96 -12.44 4.19
CA LYS A 138 -9.21 -12.71 5.62
C LYS A 138 -8.06 -13.47 6.28
N LYS A 139 -7.56 -14.52 5.63
CA LYS A 139 -6.39 -15.27 6.13
C LYS A 139 -5.13 -14.40 6.23
N ASP A 140 -4.94 -13.49 5.27
CA ASP A 140 -3.81 -12.57 5.29
C ASP A 140 -3.94 -11.53 6.42
N ILE A 141 -5.15 -11.00 6.66
CA ILE A 141 -5.43 -10.12 7.81
C ILE A 141 -5.15 -10.85 9.12
N GLU A 142 -5.68 -12.06 9.30
CA GLU A 142 -5.45 -12.86 10.52
C GLU A 142 -3.96 -13.12 10.76
N ARG A 143 -3.20 -13.39 9.70
CA ARG A 143 -1.75 -13.58 9.77
C ARG A 143 -1.02 -12.29 10.15
N CYS A 144 -1.41 -11.16 9.57
CA CYS A 144 -0.86 -9.85 9.92
C CYS A 144 -1.16 -9.50 11.38
N ASP A 145 -2.38 -9.75 11.85
CA ASP A 145 -2.79 -9.50 13.24
C ASP A 145 -2.00 -10.35 14.23
N LEU A 146 -1.78 -11.64 13.92
CA LEU A 146 -0.96 -12.51 14.75
C LEU A 146 0.49 -12.01 14.83
N ARG A 147 1.07 -11.62 13.69
CA ARG A 147 2.42 -11.06 13.64
C ARG A 147 2.54 -9.72 14.38
N LEU A 148 1.51 -8.87 14.33
CA LEU A 148 1.47 -7.63 15.12
C LEU A 148 1.46 -7.91 16.61
N LYS A 149 0.70 -8.93 17.07
CA LYS A 149 0.69 -9.34 18.47
C LYS A 149 2.05 -9.88 18.92
N GLU A 150 2.71 -10.70 18.10
CA GLU A 150 4.06 -11.20 18.36
C GLU A 150 5.07 -10.05 18.49
N MET A 151 5.05 -9.11 17.55
CA MET A 151 5.91 -7.92 17.61
C MET A 151 5.65 -7.06 18.84
N ALA A 152 4.39 -6.92 19.25
CA ALA A 152 4.05 -6.17 20.47
C ALA A 152 4.65 -6.82 21.72
N LEU A 153 4.56 -8.15 21.84
CA LEU A 153 5.17 -8.90 22.94
C LEU A 153 6.70 -8.77 22.94
N GLU A 154 7.33 -8.84 21.77
CA GLU A 154 8.78 -8.66 21.64
C GLU A 154 9.22 -7.26 22.06
N ILE A 155 8.50 -6.22 21.63
CA ILE A 155 8.75 -4.83 22.03
C ILE A 155 8.64 -4.66 23.55
N ASP A 156 7.62 -5.24 24.18
CA ASP A 156 7.45 -5.12 25.63
C ASP A 156 8.55 -5.86 26.39
N GLY A 157 9.00 -7.02 25.90
CA GLY A 157 10.18 -7.72 26.43
C GLY A 157 11.46 -6.89 26.33
N LEU A 158 11.71 -6.27 25.17
CA LEU A 158 12.87 -5.39 24.95
C LEU A 158 12.84 -4.15 25.85
N LYS A 159 11.66 -3.58 26.11
CA LYS A 159 11.52 -2.46 27.06
C LYS A 159 11.89 -2.88 28.48
N GLU A 160 11.46 -4.07 28.91
CA GLU A 160 11.80 -4.59 30.23
C GLU A 160 13.30 -4.82 30.37
N GLU A 161 13.93 -5.44 29.37
CA GLU A 161 15.37 -5.64 29.33
C GLU A 161 16.15 -4.32 29.33
N LEU A 162 15.69 -3.34 28.57
CA LEU A 162 16.28 -2.00 28.54
C LEU A 162 16.19 -1.30 29.90
N SER A 163 15.06 -1.45 30.62
CA SER A 163 14.90 -0.90 31.96
C SER A 163 15.90 -1.52 32.94
N LYS A 164 16.03 -2.85 32.94
CA LYS A 164 17.00 -3.56 33.80
C LYS A 164 18.44 -3.18 33.47
N PHE A 165 18.74 -3.01 32.18
CA PHE A 165 20.06 -2.55 31.74
C PHE A 165 20.35 -1.13 32.24
N ALA A 166 19.38 -0.22 32.15
CA ALA A 166 19.52 1.15 32.66
C ALA A 166 19.76 1.18 34.17
N GLU A 167 19.02 0.39 34.94
CA GLU A 167 19.22 0.25 36.40
C GLU A 167 20.62 -0.27 36.73
N THR A 168 21.06 -1.31 36.02
CA THR A 168 22.41 -1.89 36.20
C THR A 168 23.50 -0.86 35.88
N LYS A 169 23.31 -0.09 34.81
CA LYS A 169 24.23 1.01 34.43
C LYS A 169 24.33 2.04 35.54
N ILE A 170 23.21 2.51 36.07
CA ILE A 170 23.18 3.51 37.16
C ILE A 170 23.90 2.98 38.40
N ALA A 171 23.61 1.74 38.81
CA ALA A 171 24.28 1.12 39.96
C ALA A 171 25.80 0.98 39.76
N MET A 172 26.25 0.66 38.55
CA MET A 172 27.68 0.64 38.20
C MET A 172 28.30 2.03 38.25
N GLU A 173 27.62 3.04 37.72
CA GLU A 173 28.08 4.44 37.74
C GLU A 173 28.24 4.92 39.20
N ASP A 174 27.25 4.70 40.05
CA ASP A 174 27.30 5.06 41.48
C ASP A 174 28.46 4.36 42.21
N CYS A 175 28.68 3.07 41.93
CA CYS A 175 29.80 2.31 42.50
C CYS A 175 31.16 2.88 42.07
N LEU A 176 31.30 3.23 40.78
CA LEU A 176 32.51 3.84 40.25
C LEU A 176 32.75 5.22 40.86
N TYR A 177 31.72 6.08 40.89
CA TYR A 177 31.80 7.40 41.51
C TYR A 177 32.19 7.30 42.99
N GLY A 178 31.59 6.39 43.75
CA GLY A 178 31.95 6.14 45.15
C GLY A 178 33.43 5.76 45.32
N LYS A 179 33.95 4.86 44.47
CA LYS A 179 35.37 4.49 44.47
C LYS A 179 36.27 5.68 44.13
N PHE A 180 35.93 6.47 43.12
CA PHE A 180 36.68 7.67 42.75
C PHE A 180 36.74 8.69 43.89
N VAL A 181 35.61 8.97 44.55
CA VAL A 181 35.55 9.88 45.71
C VAL A 181 36.39 9.36 46.87
N SER A 182 36.33 8.06 47.16
CA SER A 182 37.17 7.46 48.20
C SER A 182 38.66 7.64 47.92
N ILE A 183 39.10 7.44 46.66
CA ILE A 183 40.50 7.66 46.27
C ILE A 183 40.90 9.13 46.41
N LEU A 184 40.04 10.05 45.98
CA LEU A 184 40.27 11.49 46.11
C LEU A 184 40.41 11.92 47.57
N ASN A 185 39.54 11.43 48.45
CA ASN A 185 39.60 11.72 49.87
C ASN A 185 40.89 11.20 50.50
N THR A 186 41.30 9.96 50.19
CA THR A 186 42.57 9.41 50.67
C THR A 186 43.77 10.25 50.20
N LYS A 187 43.77 10.70 48.94
CA LYS A 187 44.82 11.58 48.42
C LYS A 187 44.80 12.95 49.11
N LYS A 188 43.63 13.55 49.33
CA LYS A 188 43.47 14.84 50.03
C LYS A 188 43.98 14.77 51.46
N SER A 189 43.58 13.73 52.21
CA SER A 189 44.07 13.51 53.58
C SER A 189 45.59 13.31 53.62
N ARG A 190 46.16 12.64 52.61
CA ARG A 190 47.63 12.48 52.50
C ARG A 190 48.34 13.80 52.24
N ILE A 191 47.79 14.66 51.37
CA ILE A 191 48.32 16.00 51.11
C ILE A 191 48.28 16.84 52.39
N GLN A 192 47.14 16.91 53.08
CA GLN A 192 47.01 17.64 54.36
C GLN A 192 48.01 17.15 55.40
N PHE A 193 48.18 15.84 55.54
CA PHE A 193 49.19 15.29 56.45
C PHE A 193 50.62 15.76 56.10
N LEU A 194 50.97 15.79 54.81
CA LEU A 194 52.29 16.25 54.36
C LEU A 194 52.47 17.77 54.58
N GLU A 195 51.43 18.56 54.32
CA GLU A 195 51.43 20.02 54.57
C GLU A 195 51.60 20.34 56.06
N ASP A 196 50.92 19.60 56.94
CA ASP A 196 51.04 19.78 58.40
C ASP A 196 52.44 19.42 58.90
N GLN A 197 53.08 18.39 58.33
CA GLN A 197 54.46 18.03 58.64
C GLN A 197 55.43 19.12 58.18
N LEU A 198 55.27 19.64 56.96
CA LEU A 198 56.10 20.73 56.43
C LEU A 198 56.01 21.99 57.29
N LYS A 199 54.80 22.43 57.65
CA LYS A 199 54.61 23.59 58.54
C LYS A 199 55.36 23.45 59.85
N LYS A 200 55.32 22.27 60.47
CA LYS A 200 56.05 22.01 61.73
C LYS A 200 57.56 22.14 61.57
N TYR A 201 58.10 21.74 60.43
CA TYR A 201 59.53 21.90 60.14
C TYR A 201 59.92 23.36 59.87
N GLU A 202 59.04 24.17 59.29
CA GLU A 202 59.30 25.60 59.03
C GLU A 202 59.19 26.49 60.27
N THR A 203 58.64 25.98 61.39
CA THR A 203 58.50 26.73 62.65
C THR A 203 59.63 26.46 63.67
N ILE A 204 60.60 25.62 63.30
CA ILE A 204 61.83 25.33 64.06
C ILE A 204 62.98 26.09 63.40
#